data_AF-A0A3D4SZ42-F1
#
_entry.id   AF-A0A3D4SZ42-F1
#
_cell.length_a   1.000
_cell.length_b   1.000
_cell.length_c   1.000
_cell.angle_alpha   90.00
_cell.angle_beta   90.00
_cell.angle_gamma   90.00
#
_symmetry.space_group_name_H-M   'P 1'
#
loop_
_entity.id
_entity.type
_entity.pdbx_description
1 polymer ?
#
loop_
_entity_poly.entity_id
_entity_poly.type
_entity_poly.pdbx_seq_one_letter_code
_entity_poly.pdbx_strand_id
1 'polypeptide(L)'
;MLITGLIVGGLLGFVMQRGRFCVTGFLRDIFTLRSWRGFTALLVVIAVHAVGLAALTSTGVITPEFKDFAPAAVIVGGFLFGLGIVLAGGCASGTWYRAGEGLVGSWIALVMYAVSSAAMKGGALGGLNDWLRGFTVNATTAPESLGISSWWFVIPLVLVTAVLVRYFLAKERATPAMATLPPRKTGLAHLLTEKPWHVFGTALVVGLLGVVAWPLSDATGRNDGLGITTPSSNLVKGIVNGGADNIDWGVLLVLGILVGSFFAAKASGEFRVRVPDARQASRSVVGGLLMGVGAAWAGGCTVGNGMVQTSLFSYQGWVALLFIALGVGAAAQLWLKPDQPVNSQDVEVTNGTDGTPAPSQDATPTADLGGFASAVAVLDRPLVAVGATAKKDGLADLGDGRWGMDTLGAVCPFPLIEAKNAIGKIDVGDELVIDFDCTQATDAIPRWAATDGHEVTQFEARGDAGWVIAVKRGH
;
A
#
# COMPACT_ATOMS: atom_id res chain seq x y z
N MET A 1 -30.29 -5.66 1.41
CA MET A 1 -29.46 -4.48 1.08
C MET A 1 -28.00 -4.63 1.54
N LEU A 2 -27.70 -5.27 2.68
CA LEU A 2 -26.33 -5.51 3.16
C LEU A 2 -25.38 -6.13 2.10
N ILE A 3 -25.85 -7.08 1.28
CA ILE A 3 -25.07 -7.73 0.20
C ILE A 3 -24.47 -6.72 -0.79
N THR A 4 -25.10 -5.55 -0.97
CA THR A 4 -24.54 -4.50 -1.84
C THR A 4 -23.18 -4.02 -1.34
N GLY A 5 -22.92 -4.07 -0.02
CA GLY A 5 -21.60 -3.81 0.55
C GLY A 5 -20.56 -4.80 0.05
N LEU A 6 -20.90 -6.10 0.01
CA LEU A 6 -20.01 -7.13 -0.54
C LEU A 6 -19.71 -6.90 -2.02
N ILE A 7 -20.71 -6.51 -2.81
CA ILE A 7 -20.56 -6.24 -4.25
C ILE A 7 -19.68 -5.01 -4.49
N VAL A 8 -20.00 -3.89 -3.83
CA VAL A 8 -19.22 -2.64 -3.94
C VAL A 8 -17.79 -2.88 -3.44
N GLY A 9 -17.64 -3.61 -2.35
CA GLY A 9 -16.34 -4.01 -1.79
C GLY A 9 -15.55 -4.87 -2.78
N GLY A 10 -16.20 -5.84 -3.42
CA GLY A 10 -15.62 -6.67 -4.47
C GLY A 10 -15.11 -5.86 -5.65
N LEU A 11 -15.93 -4.94 -6.17
CA LEU A 11 -15.53 -4.05 -7.26
C LEU A 11 -14.38 -3.13 -6.82
N LEU A 12 -14.46 -2.56 -5.62
CA LEU A 12 -13.43 -1.69 -5.07
C LEU A 12 -12.10 -2.44 -4.91
N GLY A 13 -12.13 -3.65 -4.33
CA GLY A 13 -10.96 -4.51 -4.17
C GLY A 13 -10.33 -4.90 -5.51
N PHE A 14 -11.15 -5.23 -6.51
CA PHE A 14 -10.69 -5.53 -7.85
C PHE A 14 -9.98 -4.32 -8.50
N VAL A 15 -10.62 -3.15 -8.47
CA VAL A 15 -10.08 -1.91 -9.05
C VAL A 15 -8.81 -1.46 -8.32
N MET A 16 -8.79 -1.54 -6.99
CA MET A 16 -7.62 -1.15 -6.19
C MET A 16 -6.42 -2.07 -6.43
N GLN A 17 -6.65 -3.38 -6.57
CA GLN A 17 -5.60 -4.35 -6.89
C GLN A 17 -5.04 -4.09 -8.30
N ARG A 18 -5.90 -3.98 -9.32
CA ARG A 18 -5.49 -3.75 -10.71
C ARG A 18 -4.82 -2.41 -10.94
N GLY A 19 -5.33 -1.37 -10.30
CA GLY A 19 -4.78 -0.02 -10.38
C GLY A 19 -3.70 0.29 -9.36
N ARG A 20 -3.35 -0.67 -8.51
CA ARG A 20 -2.32 -0.57 -7.45
C ARG A 20 -2.48 0.68 -6.60
N PHE A 21 -3.73 0.99 -6.28
CA PHE A 21 -4.12 2.25 -5.66
C PHE A 21 -3.76 2.27 -4.17
N CYS A 22 -2.53 2.68 -3.86
CA CYS A 22 -2.01 2.71 -2.51
C CYS A 22 -1.73 4.14 -2.04
N VAL A 23 -2.59 4.65 -1.16
CA VAL A 23 -2.44 5.99 -0.59
C VAL A 23 -1.13 6.15 0.20
N THR A 24 -0.66 5.10 0.87
CA THR A 24 0.64 5.12 1.55
C THR A 24 1.76 5.40 0.57
N GLY A 25 1.76 4.74 -0.59
CA GLY A 25 2.73 5.00 -1.65
C GLY A 25 2.65 6.45 -2.12
N PHE A 26 1.44 6.94 -2.39
CA PHE A 26 1.23 8.31 -2.86
C PHE A 26 1.76 9.38 -1.89
N LEU A 27 1.55 9.20 -0.58
CA LEU A 27 2.06 10.15 0.42
C LEU A 27 3.56 10.01 0.63
N ARG A 28 4.07 8.78 0.65
CA ARG A 28 5.49 8.49 0.85
C ARG A 28 6.34 9.01 -0.31
N ASP A 29 5.88 8.82 -1.54
CA ASP A 29 6.61 9.18 -2.76
C ASP A 29 6.82 10.70 -2.90
N ILE A 30 6.04 11.53 -2.17
CA ILE A 30 6.30 12.97 -2.02
C ILE A 30 7.65 13.21 -1.32
N PHE A 31 7.95 12.43 -0.29
CA PHE A 31 9.14 12.59 0.54
C PHE A 31 10.34 11.80 0.00
N THR A 32 10.11 10.59 -0.53
CA THR A 32 11.20 9.72 -1.00
C THR A 32 11.56 9.97 -2.46
N LEU A 33 10.56 10.12 -3.35
CA LEU A 33 10.75 10.26 -4.80
C LEU A 33 10.53 11.68 -5.31
N ARG A 34 10.13 12.62 -4.44
CA ARG A 34 9.76 14.01 -4.78
C ARG A 34 8.71 14.09 -5.90
N SER A 35 7.82 13.10 -5.95
CA SER A 35 6.79 12.99 -6.99
C SER A 35 5.39 13.23 -6.43
N TRP A 36 4.66 14.18 -7.03
CA TRP A 36 3.28 14.50 -6.68
C TRP A 36 2.24 13.77 -7.55
N ARG A 37 2.69 12.87 -8.43
CA ARG A 37 1.80 12.11 -9.33
C ARG A 37 0.77 11.30 -8.56
N GLY A 38 1.21 10.54 -7.55
CA GLY A 38 0.33 9.74 -6.70
C GLY A 38 -0.65 10.60 -5.91
N PHE A 39 -0.18 11.70 -5.33
CA PHE A 39 -1.03 12.64 -4.61
C PHE A 39 -2.11 13.27 -5.51
N THR A 40 -1.78 13.56 -6.78
CA THR A 40 -2.75 14.04 -7.76
C THR A 40 -3.86 13.00 -8.01
N ALA A 41 -3.54 11.71 -8.00
CA ALA A 41 -4.56 10.66 -8.09
C ALA A 41 -5.47 10.60 -6.86
N LEU A 42 -4.94 10.87 -5.66
CA LEU A 42 -5.76 11.05 -4.46
C LEU A 42 -6.69 12.27 -4.61
N LEU A 43 -6.18 13.40 -5.13
CA LEU A 43 -7.01 14.59 -5.41
C LEU A 43 -8.13 14.30 -6.42
N VAL A 44 -7.89 13.45 -7.44
CA VAL A 44 -8.95 13.01 -8.35
C VAL A 44 -10.07 12.29 -7.61
N VAL A 45 -9.76 11.37 -6.70
CA VAL A 45 -10.78 10.71 -5.86
C VAL A 45 -11.55 11.74 -5.03
N ILE A 46 -10.84 12.65 -4.36
CA ILE A 46 -11.46 13.69 -3.51
C ILE A 46 -12.36 14.60 -4.35
N ALA A 47 -11.93 15.02 -5.53
CA ALA A 47 -12.71 15.88 -6.43
C ALA A 47 -13.98 15.18 -6.92
N VAL A 48 -13.89 13.90 -7.32
CA VAL A 48 -15.05 13.10 -7.75
C VAL A 48 -16.03 12.89 -6.59
N HIS A 49 -15.54 12.57 -5.39
CA HIS A 49 -16.38 12.51 -4.19
C HIS A 49 -17.02 13.86 -3.87
N ALA A 50 -16.27 14.96 -3.96
CA ALA A 50 -16.77 16.28 -3.60
C ALA A 50 -17.93 16.69 -4.51
N VAL A 51 -17.81 16.43 -5.82
CA VAL A 51 -18.91 16.64 -6.79
C VAL A 51 -20.08 15.71 -6.50
N GLY A 52 -19.82 14.41 -6.31
CA GLY A 52 -20.87 13.42 -6.12
C GLY A 52 -21.65 13.60 -4.82
N LEU A 53 -20.97 13.86 -3.70
CA LEU A 53 -21.59 14.09 -2.40
C LEU A 53 -22.29 15.45 -2.37
N ALA A 54 -21.71 16.52 -2.91
CA ALA A 54 -22.41 17.80 -3.02
C ALA A 54 -23.71 17.68 -3.84
N ALA A 55 -23.69 16.91 -4.94
CA ALA A 55 -24.87 16.62 -5.72
C ALA A 55 -25.91 15.83 -4.90
N LEU A 56 -25.52 14.71 -4.28
CA LEU A 56 -26.41 13.88 -3.48
C LEU A 56 -27.04 14.64 -2.30
N THR A 57 -26.25 15.45 -1.59
CA THR A 57 -26.74 16.31 -0.51
C THR A 57 -27.69 17.39 -1.04
N SER A 58 -27.39 18.02 -2.19
CA SER A 58 -28.28 19.03 -2.79
C SER A 58 -29.63 18.46 -3.22
N THR A 59 -29.66 17.17 -3.60
CA THR A 59 -30.90 16.46 -3.95
C THR A 59 -31.64 15.87 -2.74
N GLY A 60 -31.10 16.01 -1.53
CA GLY A 60 -31.69 15.46 -0.30
C GLY A 60 -31.64 13.93 -0.20
N VAL A 61 -30.85 13.27 -1.04
CA VAL A 61 -30.70 11.80 -1.04
C VAL A 61 -29.89 11.33 0.17
N ILE A 62 -28.97 12.18 0.66
CA ILE A 62 -28.16 11.91 1.85
C ILE A 62 -28.15 13.15 2.75
N THR A 63 -28.10 12.94 4.06
CA THR A 63 -27.91 13.98 5.07
C THR A 63 -26.65 13.67 5.88
N PRO A 64 -25.45 14.07 5.40
CA PRO A 64 -24.21 13.73 6.08
C PRO A 64 -24.21 14.22 7.53
N GLU A 65 -23.92 13.32 8.47
CA GLU A 65 -23.74 13.71 9.87
C GLU A 65 -22.32 14.22 10.08
N PHE A 66 -22.20 15.46 10.58
CA PHE A 66 -20.92 16.02 10.95
C PHE A 66 -20.67 15.81 12.43
N LYS A 67 -19.56 15.14 12.77
CA LYS A 67 -19.13 14.96 14.15
C LYS A 67 -18.23 16.12 14.57
N ASP A 68 -18.29 16.47 15.85
CA ASP A 68 -17.42 17.51 16.39
C ASP A 68 -15.95 17.17 16.18
N PHE A 69 -15.17 18.19 15.85
CA PHE A 69 -13.75 18.06 15.61
C PHE A 69 -13.00 17.95 16.92
N ALA A 70 -12.23 16.87 17.11
CA ALA A 70 -11.35 16.67 18.26
C ALA A 70 -9.89 16.93 17.86
N PRO A 71 -9.36 18.17 17.97
CA PRO A 71 -8.11 18.54 17.32
C PRO A 71 -6.91 17.73 17.84
N ALA A 72 -6.80 17.57 19.16
CA ALA A 72 -5.70 16.84 19.78
C ALA A 72 -5.68 15.36 19.35
N ALA A 73 -6.84 14.69 19.39
CA ALA A 73 -6.97 13.30 18.97
C ALA A 73 -6.67 13.13 17.47
N VAL A 74 -7.12 14.08 16.64
CA VAL A 74 -6.91 14.04 15.19
C VAL A 74 -5.46 14.26 14.80
N ILE A 75 -4.78 15.20 15.46
CA ILE A 75 -3.36 15.50 15.24
C ILE A 75 -2.50 14.31 15.65
N VAL A 76 -2.63 13.85 16.90
CA VAL A 76 -1.82 12.75 17.45
C VAL A 76 -2.14 11.44 16.75
N GLY A 77 -3.44 11.15 16.56
CA GLY A 77 -3.90 9.95 15.88
C GLY A 77 -3.49 9.91 14.41
N GLY A 78 -3.61 11.03 13.69
CA GLY A 78 -3.21 11.14 12.29
C GLY A 78 -1.71 10.91 12.11
N PHE A 79 -0.89 11.53 12.97
CA PHE A 79 0.56 11.33 12.95
C PHE A 79 0.95 9.88 13.25
N LEU A 80 0.37 9.28 14.31
CA LEU A 80 0.61 7.89 14.68
C LEU A 80 0.17 6.91 13.59
N PHE A 81 -0.97 7.17 12.96
CA PHE A 81 -1.45 6.41 11.81
C PHE A 81 -0.48 6.51 10.63
N GLY A 82 0.03 7.70 10.35
CA GLY A 82 1.06 7.96 9.32
C GLY A 82 2.34 7.15 9.53
N LEU A 83 2.82 7.05 10.77
CA LEU A 83 3.95 6.19 11.13
C LEU A 83 3.61 4.71 10.90
N GLY A 84 2.44 4.28 11.37
CA GLY A 84 1.99 2.89 11.29
C GLY A 84 1.85 2.36 9.87
N ILE A 85 1.32 3.16 8.94
CA ILE A 85 1.13 2.72 7.54
C ILE A 85 2.45 2.49 6.79
N VAL A 86 3.54 3.14 7.19
CA VAL A 86 4.87 2.89 6.61
C VAL A 86 5.44 1.56 7.12
N LEU A 87 5.35 1.30 8.43
CA LEU A 87 5.81 0.04 9.03
C LEU A 87 5.00 -1.17 8.54
N ALA A 88 3.68 -1.03 8.45
CA ALA A 88 2.79 -2.06 7.90
C ALA A 88 2.98 -2.27 6.39
N GLY A 89 3.64 -1.33 5.71
CA GLY A 89 3.82 -1.35 4.26
C GLY A 89 2.51 -1.15 3.48
N GLY A 90 1.44 -0.66 4.10
CA GLY A 90 0.12 -0.50 3.48
C GLY A 90 -0.81 0.42 4.28
N CYS A 91 -1.70 1.12 3.59
CA CYS A 91 -2.79 1.87 4.24
C CYS A 91 -3.94 0.93 4.58
N ALA A 92 -4.95 1.37 5.33
CA ALA A 92 -6.06 0.50 5.76
C ALA A 92 -6.68 -0.33 4.61
N SER A 93 -7.11 0.31 3.52
CA SER A 93 -7.62 -0.40 2.34
C SER A 93 -6.53 -1.16 1.57
N GLY A 94 -5.31 -0.63 1.59
CA GLY A 94 -4.10 -1.27 1.08
C GLY A 94 -3.84 -2.64 1.69
N THR A 95 -3.91 -2.73 3.02
CA THR A 95 -3.68 -3.95 3.78
C THR A 95 -4.77 -4.99 3.47
N TRP A 96 -6.02 -4.58 3.29
CA TRP A 96 -7.12 -5.46 2.88
C TRP A 96 -6.93 -6.05 1.48
N TYR A 97 -6.62 -5.23 0.46
CA TYR A 97 -6.48 -5.78 -0.90
C TYR A 97 -5.18 -6.57 -1.08
N ARG A 98 -4.08 -6.17 -0.41
CA ARG A 98 -2.80 -6.90 -0.44
C ARG A 98 -2.86 -8.21 0.35
N ALA A 99 -3.73 -8.29 1.36
CA ALA A 99 -4.07 -9.57 1.96
C ALA A 99 -4.66 -10.54 0.92
N GLY A 100 -5.50 -10.04 0.00
CA GLY A 100 -6.04 -10.82 -1.12
C GLY A 100 -4.99 -11.24 -2.16
N GLU A 101 -3.88 -10.50 -2.30
CA GLU A 101 -2.75 -10.85 -3.18
C GLU A 101 -1.83 -11.96 -2.60
N GLY A 102 -2.05 -12.35 -1.33
CA GLY A 102 -1.28 -13.40 -0.65
C GLY A 102 -0.09 -12.89 0.19
N LEU A 103 -0.03 -11.60 0.54
CA LEU A 103 1.07 -11.09 1.37
C LEU A 103 0.81 -11.36 2.86
N VAL A 104 1.57 -12.28 3.46
CA VAL A 104 1.41 -12.68 4.86
C VAL A 104 1.71 -11.51 5.81
N GLY A 105 2.64 -10.62 5.47
CA GLY A 105 2.87 -9.39 6.25
C GLY A 105 1.62 -8.49 6.32
N SER A 106 0.82 -8.43 5.24
CA SER A 106 -0.45 -7.71 5.26
C SER A 106 -1.51 -8.42 6.10
N TRP A 107 -1.49 -9.76 6.21
CA TRP A 107 -2.39 -10.48 7.12
C TRP A 107 -2.11 -10.14 8.58
N ILE A 108 -0.83 -10.16 8.97
CA ILE A 108 -0.38 -9.78 10.32
C ILE A 108 -0.81 -8.35 10.64
N ALA A 109 -0.48 -7.40 9.75
CA ALA A 109 -0.83 -6.00 9.93
C ALA A 109 -2.35 -5.80 10.00
N LEU A 110 -3.13 -6.53 9.18
CA LEU A 110 -4.59 -6.44 9.15
C LEU A 110 -5.22 -6.90 10.46
N VAL A 111 -4.79 -8.04 10.99
CA VAL A 111 -5.28 -8.58 12.27
C VAL A 111 -4.96 -7.59 13.39
N MET A 112 -3.70 -7.13 13.47
CA MET A 112 -3.29 -6.19 14.52
C MET A 112 -4.01 -4.85 14.41
N TYR A 113 -4.25 -4.35 13.20
CA TYR A 113 -5.04 -3.16 12.93
C TYR A 113 -6.50 -3.31 13.37
N ALA A 114 -7.15 -4.40 13.00
CA ALA A 114 -8.55 -4.64 13.31
C ALA A 114 -8.76 -4.83 14.83
N VAL A 115 -7.88 -5.60 15.48
CA VAL A 115 -7.92 -5.85 16.93
C VAL A 115 -7.65 -4.58 17.73
N SER A 116 -6.59 -3.83 17.41
CA SER A 116 -6.30 -2.58 18.12
C SER A 116 -7.38 -1.53 17.89
N SER A 117 -7.93 -1.42 16.68
CA SER A 117 -9.09 -0.54 16.44
C SER A 117 -10.33 -0.99 17.23
N ALA A 118 -10.57 -2.29 17.38
CA ALA A 118 -11.68 -2.82 18.16
C ALA A 118 -11.50 -2.56 19.66
N ALA A 119 -10.28 -2.74 20.17
CA ALA A 119 -9.94 -2.44 21.55
C ALA A 119 -10.18 -0.96 21.89
N MET A 120 -9.85 -0.04 20.97
CA MET A 120 -10.04 1.40 21.15
C MET A 120 -11.49 1.85 21.00
N LYS A 121 -12.24 1.33 20.02
CA LYS A 121 -13.61 1.83 19.70
C LYS A 121 -14.72 1.15 20.51
N GLY A 122 -14.40 0.39 21.55
CA GLY A 122 -15.40 -0.31 22.36
C GLY A 122 -14.92 -1.60 23.01
N GLY A 123 -13.60 -1.79 23.16
CA GLY A 123 -13.02 -2.82 24.00
C GLY A 123 -12.36 -2.20 25.24
N ALA A 124 -11.35 -2.88 25.77
CA ALA A 124 -10.67 -2.51 27.01
C ALA A 124 -10.04 -1.09 27.02
N LEU A 125 -9.77 -0.50 25.84
CA LEU A 125 -9.17 0.82 25.70
C LEU A 125 -10.19 1.91 25.34
N GLY A 126 -11.50 1.61 25.42
CA GLY A 126 -12.58 2.55 25.12
C GLY A 126 -12.50 3.83 25.96
N GLY A 127 -12.28 3.71 27.28
CA GLY A 127 -12.17 4.88 28.16
C GLY A 127 -11.01 5.83 27.78
N LEU A 128 -9.88 5.29 27.32
CA LEU A 128 -8.76 6.09 26.83
C LEU A 128 -9.10 6.79 25.50
N ASN A 129 -9.78 6.09 24.60
CA ASN A 129 -10.25 6.65 23.34
C ASN A 129 -11.22 7.82 23.59
N ASP A 130 -12.19 7.63 24.48
CA ASP A 130 -13.22 8.61 24.76
C ASP A 130 -12.66 9.82 25.50
N TRP A 131 -11.71 9.61 26.42
CA TRP A 131 -11.00 10.69 27.09
C TRP A 131 -10.26 11.59 26.09
N LEU A 132 -9.49 11.00 25.17
CA LEU A 132 -8.72 11.80 24.20
C LEU A 132 -9.62 12.49 23.17
N ARG A 133 -10.73 11.84 22.79
CA ARG A 133 -11.69 12.39 21.82
C ARG A 133 -12.72 13.33 22.43
N GLY A 134 -12.84 13.39 23.75
CA GLY A 134 -13.75 14.28 24.46
C GLY A 134 -13.36 15.77 24.38
N PHE A 135 -12.11 16.07 24.00
CA PHE A 135 -11.64 17.43 23.74
C PHE A 135 -12.11 17.92 22.36
N THR A 136 -13.40 18.18 22.23
CA THR A 136 -14.02 18.63 20.97
C THR A 136 -14.12 20.15 20.87
N VAL A 137 -14.15 20.63 19.63
CA VAL A 137 -14.43 22.01 19.26
C VAL A 137 -15.63 22.01 18.31
N ASN A 138 -16.51 23.00 18.45
CA ASN A 138 -17.67 23.22 17.57
C ASN A 138 -17.23 23.70 16.18
N ALA A 139 -16.55 22.82 15.44
CA ALA A 139 -16.11 23.04 14.08
C ALA A 139 -16.33 21.74 13.29
N THR A 140 -17.26 21.76 12.35
CA THR A 140 -17.65 20.59 11.56
C THR A 140 -17.00 20.66 10.18
N THR A 141 -17.49 21.56 9.33
CA THR A 141 -17.06 21.75 7.94
C THR A 141 -16.89 23.21 7.57
N ALA A 142 -15.97 23.49 6.65
CA ALA A 142 -15.74 24.85 6.16
C ALA A 142 -16.98 25.49 5.50
N PRO A 143 -17.79 24.77 4.68
CA PRO A 143 -19.02 25.33 4.12
C PRO A 143 -20.03 25.74 5.20
N GLU A 144 -20.22 24.90 6.22
CA GLU A 144 -21.16 25.15 7.31
C GLU A 144 -20.69 26.31 8.20
N SER A 145 -19.40 26.34 8.56
CA SER A 145 -18.82 27.42 9.37
C SER A 145 -18.82 28.79 8.69
N LEU A 146 -18.76 28.83 7.35
CA LEU A 146 -18.83 30.08 6.59
C LEU A 146 -20.26 30.43 6.13
N GLY A 147 -21.22 29.50 6.25
CA GLY A 147 -22.57 29.68 5.71
C GLY A 147 -22.60 29.78 4.17
N ILE A 148 -21.61 29.20 3.48
CA ILE A 148 -21.46 29.26 2.02
C ILE A 148 -21.77 27.89 1.43
N SER A 149 -22.38 27.86 0.24
CA SER A 149 -22.62 26.62 -0.50
C SER A 149 -21.32 25.84 -0.75
N SER A 150 -21.33 24.53 -0.52
CA SER A 150 -20.19 23.63 -0.75
C SER A 150 -19.63 23.72 -2.18
N TRP A 151 -20.45 24.08 -3.17
CA TRP A 151 -20.03 24.23 -4.57
C TRP A 151 -18.91 25.26 -4.76
N TRP A 152 -18.83 26.29 -3.91
CA TRP A 152 -17.74 27.27 -3.94
C TRP A 152 -16.37 26.67 -3.59
N PHE A 153 -16.35 25.54 -2.89
CA PHE A 153 -15.13 24.78 -2.60
C PHE A 153 -14.91 23.66 -3.61
N VAL A 154 -15.98 23.01 -4.06
CA VAL A 154 -15.93 21.93 -5.06
C VAL A 154 -15.34 22.41 -6.39
N ILE A 155 -15.82 23.55 -6.91
CA ILE A 155 -15.40 24.04 -8.24
C ILE A 155 -13.88 24.33 -8.29
N PRO A 156 -13.29 25.12 -7.36
CA PRO A 156 -11.85 25.34 -7.34
C PRO A 156 -11.06 24.03 -7.18
N LEU A 157 -11.50 23.11 -6.32
CA LEU A 157 -10.84 21.82 -6.12
C LEU A 157 -10.80 21.01 -7.43
N VAL A 158 -11.92 20.95 -8.15
CA VAL A 158 -12.01 20.26 -9.45
C VAL A 158 -11.10 20.92 -10.48
N LEU A 159 -11.10 22.25 -10.57
CA LEU A 159 -10.25 23.00 -11.51
C LEU A 159 -8.75 22.76 -11.25
N VAL A 160 -8.32 22.89 -10.00
CA VAL A 160 -6.92 22.62 -9.60
C VAL A 160 -6.54 21.18 -9.92
N THR A 161 -7.42 20.22 -9.60
CA THR A 161 -7.18 18.81 -9.88
C THR A 161 -7.08 18.56 -11.39
N ALA A 162 -7.95 19.15 -12.20
CA ALA A 162 -7.92 19.02 -13.66
C ALA A 162 -6.63 19.59 -14.27
N VAL A 163 -6.16 20.75 -13.78
CA VAL A 163 -4.89 21.35 -14.20
C VAL A 163 -3.71 20.45 -13.85
N LEU A 164 -3.65 19.91 -12.63
CA LEU A 164 -2.59 19.00 -12.19
C LEU A 164 -2.60 17.69 -13.01
N VAL A 165 -3.77 17.11 -13.24
CA VAL A 165 -3.92 15.91 -14.08
C VAL A 165 -3.42 16.19 -15.50
N ARG A 166 -3.80 17.32 -16.09
CA ARG A 166 -3.33 17.71 -17.44
C ARG A 166 -1.81 17.89 -17.47
N TYR A 167 -1.23 18.51 -16.44
CA TYR A 167 0.22 18.69 -16.32
C TYR A 167 0.95 17.35 -16.25
N PHE A 168 0.51 16.41 -15.39
CA PHE A 168 1.15 15.10 -15.28
C PHE A 168 0.95 14.24 -16.53
N LEU A 169 -0.23 14.27 -17.16
CA LEU A 169 -0.46 13.57 -18.43
C LEU A 169 0.40 14.12 -19.56
N ALA A 170 0.61 15.44 -19.61
CA ALA A 170 1.51 16.06 -20.59
C ALA A 170 2.97 15.63 -20.36
N LYS A 171 3.42 15.62 -19.09
CA LYS A 171 4.76 15.16 -18.72
C LYS A 171 4.98 13.68 -19.07
N GLU A 172 3.98 12.84 -18.82
CA GLU A 172 4.03 11.41 -19.15
C GLU A 172 4.11 11.15 -20.66
N ARG A 173 3.37 11.92 -21.47
CA ARG A 173 3.48 11.83 -22.94
C ARG A 173 4.83 12.26 -23.49
N ALA A 174 5.55 13.11 -22.75
CA ALA A 174 6.90 13.55 -23.11
C ALA A 174 8.00 12.59 -22.63
N THR A 175 7.68 11.64 -21.75
CA THR A 175 8.63 10.63 -21.25
C THR A 175 8.68 9.45 -22.24
N PRO A 176 9.85 8.82 -22.48
CA PRO A 176 9.94 7.64 -23.34
C PRO A 176 8.97 6.53 -22.93
N ALA A 177 8.52 5.74 -23.90
CA ALA A 177 7.59 4.65 -23.66
C ALA A 177 8.19 3.66 -22.63
N MET A 178 7.45 3.44 -21.55
CA MET A 178 7.85 2.47 -20.52
C MET A 178 7.82 1.06 -21.10
N ALA A 179 8.81 0.23 -20.73
CA ALA A 179 8.76 -1.19 -21.04
C ALA A 179 7.54 -1.83 -20.38
N THR A 180 6.77 -2.58 -21.16
CA THR A 180 5.59 -3.33 -20.69
C THR A 180 5.78 -4.81 -20.95
N LEU A 181 5.20 -5.64 -20.08
CA LEU A 181 5.19 -7.09 -20.29
C LEU A 181 4.45 -7.45 -21.59
N PRO A 182 4.90 -8.51 -22.30
CA PRO A 182 4.21 -8.99 -23.49
C PRO A 182 2.80 -9.47 -23.13
N PRO A 183 1.78 -9.17 -23.97
CA PRO A 183 0.39 -9.57 -23.73
C PRO A 183 0.27 -11.11 -23.78
N ARG A 184 -0.38 -11.72 -22.79
CA ARG A 184 -0.60 -13.18 -22.71
C ARG A 184 -2.05 -13.60 -23.00
N LYS A 185 -3.00 -12.67 -22.92
CA LYS A 185 -4.43 -12.86 -23.18
C LYS A 185 -4.93 -11.88 -24.25
N THR A 186 -6.11 -12.17 -24.79
CA THR A 186 -6.81 -11.32 -25.77
C THR A 186 -8.18 -10.87 -25.23
N GLY A 187 -8.72 -9.77 -25.78
CA GLY A 187 -10.07 -9.28 -25.46
C GLY A 187 -10.24 -8.58 -24.09
N LEU A 188 -11.42 -8.69 -23.49
CA LEU A 188 -11.75 -8.09 -22.17
C LEU A 188 -10.85 -8.60 -21.04
N ALA A 189 -10.44 -9.87 -21.11
CA ALA A 189 -9.51 -10.44 -20.15
C ALA A 189 -8.15 -9.74 -20.21
N HIS A 190 -7.66 -9.37 -21.39
CA HIS A 190 -6.43 -8.58 -21.53
C HIS A 190 -6.58 -7.18 -20.90
N LEU A 191 -7.68 -6.48 -21.21
CA LEU A 191 -7.93 -5.12 -20.69
C LEU A 191 -8.08 -5.08 -19.16
N LEU A 192 -8.80 -6.06 -18.60
CA LEU A 192 -9.09 -6.11 -17.17
C LEU A 192 -7.94 -6.72 -16.36
N THR A 193 -7.27 -7.75 -16.88
CA THR A 193 -6.34 -8.59 -16.08
C THR A 193 -4.86 -8.44 -16.44
N GLU A 194 -4.51 -7.89 -17.61
CA GLU A 194 -3.10 -7.78 -18.03
C GLU A 194 -2.65 -6.34 -18.23
N LYS A 195 -3.47 -5.51 -18.87
CA LYS A 195 -3.12 -4.12 -19.09
C LYS A 195 -2.95 -3.40 -17.75
N PRO A 196 -1.83 -2.68 -17.53
CA PRO A 196 -1.67 -1.84 -16.34
C PRO A 196 -2.69 -0.71 -16.40
N TRP A 197 -3.51 -0.59 -15.36
CA TRP A 197 -4.51 0.48 -15.28
C TRP A 197 -3.83 1.80 -14.97
N HIS A 198 -4.21 2.85 -15.70
CA HIS A 198 -3.67 4.17 -15.45
C HIS A 198 -4.14 4.69 -14.09
N VAL A 199 -3.22 5.21 -13.27
CA VAL A 199 -3.52 5.63 -11.88
C VAL A 199 -4.69 6.62 -11.77
N PHE A 200 -4.79 7.59 -12.69
CA PHE A 200 -5.91 8.54 -12.71
C PHE A 200 -7.24 7.91 -13.17
N GLY A 201 -7.18 6.89 -14.04
CA GLY A 201 -8.38 6.14 -14.44
C GLY A 201 -8.90 5.30 -13.28
N THR A 202 -8.00 4.64 -12.55
CA THR A 202 -8.32 3.94 -11.30
C THR A 202 -8.91 4.91 -10.28
N ALA A 203 -8.31 6.09 -10.09
CA ALA A 203 -8.80 7.11 -9.18
C ALA A 203 -10.25 7.53 -9.50
N LEU A 204 -10.57 7.73 -10.78
CA LEU A 204 -11.92 8.06 -11.21
C LEU A 204 -12.91 6.95 -10.83
N VAL A 205 -12.58 5.70 -11.11
CA VAL A 205 -13.45 4.55 -10.77
C VAL A 205 -13.62 4.38 -9.27
N VAL A 206 -12.53 4.50 -8.49
CA VAL A 206 -12.58 4.45 -7.01
C VAL A 206 -13.46 5.58 -6.47
N GLY A 207 -13.32 6.80 -6.99
CA GLY A 207 -14.17 7.93 -6.60
C GLY A 207 -15.65 7.70 -6.93
N LEU A 208 -15.96 7.20 -8.12
CA LEU A 208 -17.35 6.88 -8.51
C LEU A 208 -17.95 5.79 -7.62
N LEU A 209 -17.19 4.73 -7.33
CA LEU A 209 -17.63 3.67 -6.41
C LEU A 209 -17.89 4.21 -5.01
N GLY A 210 -17.11 5.18 -4.55
CA GLY A 210 -17.34 5.80 -3.25
C GLY A 210 -18.56 6.72 -3.19
N VAL A 211 -18.90 7.41 -4.30
CA VAL A 211 -20.17 8.15 -4.41
C VAL A 211 -21.36 7.19 -4.34
N VAL A 212 -21.29 6.05 -5.05
CA VAL A 212 -22.36 5.03 -5.06
C VAL A 212 -22.46 4.29 -3.72
N ALA A 213 -21.33 4.11 -3.01
CA ALA A 213 -21.28 3.44 -1.72
C ALA A 213 -22.13 4.14 -0.64
N TRP A 214 -22.16 5.47 -0.63
CA TRP A 214 -22.86 6.24 0.42
C TRP A 214 -24.37 5.95 0.47
N PRO A 215 -25.17 6.15 -0.60
CA PRO A 215 -26.61 5.89 -0.55
C PRO A 215 -26.92 4.40 -0.28
N LEU A 216 -26.05 3.49 -0.73
CA LEU A 216 -26.21 2.06 -0.45
C LEU A 216 -25.96 1.72 1.04
N SER A 217 -25.01 2.40 1.66
CA SER A 217 -24.74 2.30 3.09
C SER A 217 -25.88 2.93 3.90
N ASP A 218 -26.34 4.13 3.50
CA ASP A 218 -27.41 4.87 4.16
C ASP A 218 -28.73 4.09 4.16
N ALA A 219 -29.06 3.43 3.03
CA ALA A 219 -30.21 2.55 2.91
C ALA A 219 -30.19 1.33 3.87
N THR A 220 -29.08 1.07 4.56
CA THR A 220 -28.95 0.04 5.60
C THR A 220 -28.92 0.60 7.02
N GLY A 221 -29.16 1.91 7.20
CA GLY A 221 -29.10 2.60 8.48
C GLY A 221 -27.71 3.11 8.86
N ARG A 222 -26.72 3.01 7.96
CA ARG A 222 -25.36 3.53 8.16
C ARG A 222 -25.12 4.76 7.28
N ASN A 223 -25.39 5.94 7.81
CA ASN A 223 -25.18 7.21 7.13
C ASN A 223 -23.69 7.63 7.12
N ASP A 224 -22.89 6.86 6.40
CA ASP A 224 -21.45 7.10 6.24
C ASP A 224 -21.01 6.56 4.88
N GLY A 225 -19.96 7.15 4.32
CA GLY A 225 -19.40 6.75 3.03
C GLY A 225 -18.48 5.54 3.12
N LEU A 226 -17.47 5.49 2.23
CA LEU A 226 -16.42 4.48 2.30
C LEU A 226 -15.65 4.56 3.63
N GLY A 227 -15.72 3.50 4.41
CA GLY A 227 -15.00 3.36 5.67
C GLY A 227 -14.35 1.99 5.79
N ILE A 228 -13.13 1.93 6.33
CA ILE A 228 -12.41 0.68 6.53
C ILE A 228 -12.22 0.39 8.02
N THR A 229 -11.87 1.39 8.81
CA THR A 229 -11.54 1.23 10.24
C THR A 229 -12.69 0.71 11.07
N THR A 230 -13.83 1.41 11.04
CA THR A 230 -15.00 1.01 11.85
C THR A 230 -15.51 -0.37 11.42
N PRO A 231 -15.66 -0.68 10.12
CA PRO A 231 -15.97 -2.05 9.69
C PRO A 231 -14.97 -3.12 10.11
N SER A 232 -13.66 -2.84 10.06
CA SER A 232 -12.64 -3.81 10.49
C SER A 232 -12.75 -4.09 12.00
N SER A 233 -13.03 -3.05 12.79
CA SER A 233 -13.33 -3.18 14.22
C SER A 233 -14.63 -3.96 14.46
N ASN A 234 -15.68 -3.67 13.71
CA ASN A 234 -16.99 -4.32 13.84
C ASN A 234 -16.91 -5.80 13.47
N LEU A 235 -16.12 -6.17 12.47
CA LEU A 235 -15.83 -7.56 12.14
C LEU A 235 -15.20 -8.31 13.32
N VAL A 236 -14.19 -7.73 13.97
CA VAL A 236 -13.56 -8.35 15.16
C VAL A 236 -14.55 -8.48 16.31
N LYS A 237 -15.32 -7.42 16.61
CA LYS A 237 -16.36 -7.46 17.66
C LYS A 237 -17.43 -8.51 17.35
N GLY A 238 -17.85 -8.64 16.10
CA GLY A 238 -18.81 -9.65 15.67
C GLY A 238 -18.29 -11.07 15.85
N ILE A 239 -17.03 -11.31 15.50
CA ILE A 239 -16.38 -12.63 15.69
C ILE A 239 -16.22 -12.96 17.18
N VAL A 240 -15.80 -11.99 18.01
CA VAL A 240 -15.48 -12.23 19.43
C VAL A 240 -16.74 -12.29 20.30
N ASN A 241 -17.69 -11.37 20.09
CA ASN A 241 -18.86 -11.23 20.96
C ASN A 241 -20.08 -12.02 20.46
N GLY A 242 -20.01 -12.64 19.27
CA GLY A 242 -21.08 -13.50 18.72
C GLY A 242 -22.38 -12.79 18.31
N GLY A 243 -22.37 -11.46 18.15
CA GLY A 243 -23.56 -10.66 17.82
C GLY A 243 -23.66 -10.30 16.34
N ALA A 244 -24.76 -10.72 15.70
CA ALA A 244 -25.08 -10.37 14.30
C ALA A 244 -25.23 -8.85 14.08
N ASP A 245 -25.55 -8.09 15.13
CA ASP A 245 -25.68 -6.63 15.10
C ASP A 245 -24.38 -5.90 14.73
N ASN A 246 -23.22 -6.56 14.89
CA ASN A 246 -21.93 -6.00 14.50
C ASN A 246 -21.60 -6.25 13.02
N ILE A 247 -22.33 -7.09 12.30
CA ILE A 247 -22.09 -7.37 10.89
C ILE A 247 -22.94 -6.41 10.04
N ASP A 248 -22.45 -5.18 9.92
CA ASP A 248 -23.09 -4.12 9.14
C ASP A 248 -22.67 -4.15 7.64
N TRP A 249 -23.25 -3.24 6.85
CA TRP A 249 -22.92 -3.09 5.43
C TRP A 249 -21.42 -2.86 5.19
N GLY A 250 -20.77 -2.13 6.09
CA GLY A 250 -19.35 -1.86 6.02
C GLY A 250 -18.50 -3.11 6.26
N VAL A 251 -18.91 -4.02 7.14
CA VAL A 251 -18.21 -5.30 7.34
C VAL A 251 -18.20 -6.10 6.04
N LEU A 252 -19.34 -6.15 5.35
CA LEU A 252 -19.41 -6.80 4.03
C LEU A 252 -18.59 -6.06 2.98
N LEU A 253 -18.49 -4.72 3.05
CA LEU A 253 -17.59 -3.95 2.20
C LEU A 253 -16.13 -4.40 2.35
N VAL A 254 -15.60 -4.48 3.58
CA VAL A 254 -14.19 -4.84 3.77
C VAL A 254 -13.90 -6.31 3.42
N LEU A 255 -14.84 -7.22 3.69
CA LEU A 255 -14.76 -8.61 3.21
C LEU A 255 -14.83 -8.68 1.69
N GLY A 256 -15.65 -7.84 1.06
CA GLY A 256 -15.73 -7.69 -0.38
C GLY A 256 -14.40 -7.27 -0.97
N ILE A 257 -13.70 -6.31 -0.36
CA ILE A 257 -12.37 -5.87 -0.81
C ILE A 257 -11.39 -7.05 -0.84
N LEU A 258 -11.40 -7.90 0.19
CA LEU A 258 -10.56 -9.09 0.25
C LEU A 258 -10.89 -10.07 -0.90
N VAL A 259 -12.17 -10.37 -1.10
CA VAL A 259 -12.63 -11.31 -2.12
C VAL A 259 -12.34 -10.78 -3.53
N GLY A 260 -12.67 -9.52 -3.80
CA GLY A 260 -12.46 -8.88 -5.10
C GLY A 260 -11.00 -8.76 -5.50
N SER A 261 -10.13 -8.44 -4.54
CA SER A 261 -8.68 -8.38 -4.76
C SER A 261 -8.07 -9.78 -4.96
N PHE A 262 -8.55 -10.80 -4.26
CA PHE A 262 -8.14 -12.18 -4.49
C PHE A 262 -8.49 -12.66 -5.90
N PHE A 263 -9.71 -12.39 -6.36
CA PHE A 263 -10.11 -12.70 -7.74
C PHE A 263 -9.29 -11.93 -8.76
N ALA A 264 -9.03 -10.63 -8.52
CA ALA A 264 -8.19 -9.83 -9.40
C ALA A 264 -6.76 -10.39 -9.50
N ALA A 265 -6.13 -10.69 -8.37
CA ALA A 265 -4.77 -11.22 -8.29
C ALA A 265 -4.65 -12.61 -8.94
N LYS A 266 -5.64 -13.49 -8.72
CA LYS A 266 -5.68 -14.81 -9.37
C LYS A 266 -5.92 -14.69 -10.87
N ALA A 267 -6.80 -13.79 -11.29
CA ALA A 267 -7.08 -13.55 -12.69
C ALA A 267 -5.88 -12.93 -13.43
N SER A 268 -5.08 -12.09 -12.77
CA SER A 268 -3.86 -11.50 -13.35
C SER A 268 -2.61 -12.38 -13.24
N GLY A 269 -2.66 -13.51 -12.52
CA GLY A 269 -1.48 -14.34 -12.25
C GLY A 269 -0.50 -13.70 -11.24
N GLU A 270 -0.96 -12.72 -10.47
CA GLU A 270 -0.18 -11.99 -9.45
C GLU A 270 -0.42 -12.53 -8.03
N PHE A 271 -1.24 -13.58 -7.87
CA PHE A 271 -1.45 -14.22 -6.58
C PHE A 271 -0.29 -15.17 -6.24
N ARG A 272 0.37 -14.89 -5.12
CA ARG A 272 1.38 -15.77 -4.51
C ARG A 272 1.50 -15.49 -3.03
N VAL A 273 1.51 -16.57 -2.25
CA VAL A 273 1.75 -16.49 -0.81
C VAL A 273 3.20 -16.08 -0.58
N ARG A 274 3.39 -14.88 -0.03
CA ARG A 274 4.69 -14.27 0.24
C ARG A 274 4.87 -14.13 1.75
N VAL A 275 5.79 -14.91 2.30
CA VAL A 275 6.09 -14.93 3.73
C VAL A 275 7.20 -13.92 4.00
N PRO A 276 6.98 -12.91 4.86
CA PRO A 276 8.01 -11.95 5.23
C PRO A 276 9.07 -12.58 6.12
N ASP A 277 10.25 -11.97 6.17
CA ASP A 277 11.28 -12.27 7.17
C ASP A 277 10.82 -11.82 8.58
N ALA A 278 11.54 -12.25 9.62
CA ALA A 278 11.18 -11.94 11.01
C ALA A 278 11.16 -10.43 11.30
N ARG A 279 12.04 -9.65 10.66
CA ARG A 279 12.10 -8.20 10.81
C ARG A 279 10.87 -7.53 10.19
N GLN A 280 10.46 -7.92 8.99
CA GLN A 280 9.27 -7.38 8.36
C GLN A 280 7.98 -7.86 9.05
N ALA A 281 7.96 -9.07 9.60
CA ALA A 281 6.85 -9.55 10.42
C ALA A 281 6.64 -8.68 11.68
N SER A 282 7.71 -8.36 12.42
CA SER A 282 7.63 -7.48 13.60
C SER A 282 7.20 -6.05 13.24
N ARG A 283 7.72 -5.50 12.14
CA ARG A 283 7.25 -4.22 11.58
C ARG A 283 5.76 -4.24 11.24
N SER A 284 5.26 -5.35 10.71
CA SER A 284 3.84 -5.52 10.38
C SER A 284 2.97 -5.55 11.64
N VAL A 285 3.44 -6.18 12.72
CA VAL A 285 2.75 -6.16 14.03
C VAL A 285 2.66 -4.74 14.57
N VAL A 286 3.80 -4.07 14.73
CA VAL A 286 3.87 -2.71 15.28
C VAL A 286 3.09 -1.74 14.40
N GLY A 287 3.26 -1.82 13.08
CA GLY A 287 2.54 -1.00 12.12
C GLY A 287 1.03 -1.18 12.20
N GLY A 288 0.55 -2.42 12.28
CA GLY A 288 -0.88 -2.72 12.45
C GLY A 288 -1.47 -2.13 13.74
N LEU A 289 -0.78 -2.30 14.88
CA LEU A 289 -1.21 -1.73 16.16
C LEU A 289 -1.29 -0.19 16.11
N LEU A 290 -0.25 0.47 15.57
CA LEU A 290 -0.22 1.92 15.42
C LEU A 290 -1.31 2.43 14.46
N MET A 291 -1.58 1.70 13.39
CA MET A 291 -2.68 2.01 12.48
C MET A 291 -4.04 1.95 13.19
N GLY A 292 -4.29 0.96 14.05
CA GLY A 292 -5.61 0.82 14.67
C GLY A 292 -5.84 1.86 15.76
N VAL A 293 -4.84 2.10 16.60
CA VAL A 293 -4.86 3.18 17.61
C VAL A 293 -4.96 4.54 16.94
N GLY A 294 -4.09 4.82 15.96
CA GLY A 294 -4.08 6.09 15.24
C GLY A 294 -5.38 6.37 14.50
N ALA A 295 -5.96 5.37 13.83
CA ALA A 295 -7.25 5.55 13.14
C ALA A 295 -8.43 5.71 14.10
N ALA A 296 -8.38 5.12 15.29
CA ALA A 296 -9.41 5.30 16.32
C ALA A 296 -9.40 6.74 16.84
N TRP A 297 -8.22 7.26 17.22
CA TRP A 297 -8.06 8.65 17.66
C TRP A 297 -8.33 9.67 16.57
N ALA A 298 -7.84 9.43 15.35
CA ALA A 298 -8.08 10.31 14.21
C ALA A 298 -9.55 10.32 13.76
N GLY A 299 -10.35 9.33 14.16
CA GLY A 299 -11.71 9.15 13.70
C GLY A 299 -11.87 8.60 12.30
N GLY A 300 -10.77 8.20 11.67
CA GLY A 300 -10.76 7.55 10.38
C GLY A 300 -9.36 7.23 9.89
N CYS A 301 -9.28 6.30 8.95
CA CYS A 301 -8.07 6.04 8.17
C CYS A 301 -7.97 6.97 6.95
N THR A 302 -6.98 6.74 6.09
CA THR A 302 -6.83 7.43 4.80
C THR A 302 -8.04 7.39 3.88
N VAL A 303 -8.89 6.36 3.95
CA VAL A 303 -10.13 6.30 3.16
C VAL A 303 -11.18 7.22 3.78
N GLY A 304 -11.53 6.99 5.06
CA GLY A 304 -12.57 7.76 5.74
C GLY A 304 -12.20 9.23 5.90
N ASN A 305 -11.05 9.54 6.49
CA ASN A 305 -10.62 10.92 6.67
C ASN A 305 -10.04 11.52 5.38
N GLY A 306 -9.19 10.77 4.69
CA GLY A 306 -8.41 11.31 3.57
C GLY A 306 -9.16 11.41 2.24
N MET A 307 -10.15 10.55 1.97
CA MET A 307 -10.94 10.59 0.72
C MET A 307 -12.36 11.10 0.93
N VAL A 308 -13.02 10.70 2.02
CA VAL A 308 -14.44 11.00 2.24
C VAL A 308 -14.61 12.34 2.97
N GLN A 309 -14.01 12.48 4.15
CA GLN A 309 -14.16 13.70 4.97
C GLN A 309 -13.51 14.95 4.35
N THR A 310 -12.38 14.80 3.66
CA THR A 310 -11.77 15.89 2.86
C THR A 310 -12.67 16.37 1.74
N SER A 311 -13.43 15.47 1.11
CA SER A 311 -14.39 15.82 0.06
C SER A 311 -15.64 16.54 0.57
N LEU A 312 -15.95 16.36 1.86
CA LEU A 312 -16.95 17.13 2.60
C LEU A 312 -16.39 18.45 3.17
N PHE A 313 -15.11 18.76 2.90
CA PHE A 313 -14.42 19.94 3.43
C PHE A 313 -14.47 20.03 4.96
N SER A 314 -14.40 18.89 5.66
CA SER A 314 -14.36 18.86 7.12
C SER A 314 -12.98 19.22 7.67
N TYR A 315 -12.94 19.94 8.78
CA TYR A 315 -11.68 20.28 9.46
C TYR A 315 -10.95 19.00 9.90
N GLN A 316 -11.69 18.01 10.39
CA GLN A 316 -11.15 16.70 10.73
C GLN A 316 -10.44 16.05 9.54
N GLY A 317 -11.07 16.00 8.36
CA GLY A 317 -10.51 15.35 7.18
C GLY A 317 -9.18 15.97 6.74
N TRP A 318 -9.13 17.30 6.62
CA TRP A 318 -7.94 18.02 6.17
C TRP A 318 -6.80 17.98 7.19
N VAL A 319 -7.09 18.18 8.48
CA VAL A 319 -6.09 18.09 9.54
C VAL A 319 -5.57 16.64 9.66
N ALA A 320 -6.45 15.65 9.63
CA ALA A 320 -6.03 14.25 9.64
C ALA A 320 -5.13 13.92 8.45
N LEU A 321 -5.50 14.31 7.23
CA LEU A 321 -4.71 14.04 6.03
C LEU A 321 -3.31 14.69 6.12
N LEU A 322 -3.24 15.93 6.61
CA LEU A 322 -1.97 16.63 6.82
C LEU A 322 -1.08 15.88 7.81
N PHE A 323 -1.59 15.53 8.99
CA PHE A 323 -0.78 14.85 10.01
C PHE A 323 -0.46 13.40 9.64
N ILE A 324 -1.31 12.72 8.87
CA ILE A 324 -0.97 11.43 8.25
C ILE A 324 0.21 11.62 7.30
N ALA A 325 0.19 12.63 6.44
CA ALA A 325 1.30 12.91 5.52
C ALA A 325 2.60 13.26 6.26
N LEU A 326 2.53 14.06 7.32
CA LEU A 326 3.68 14.37 8.18
C LEU A 326 4.22 13.13 8.89
N GLY A 327 3.35 12.26 9.40
CA GLY A 327 3.74 10.98 9.98
C GLY A 327 4.42 10.06 8.97
N VAL A 328 3.91 9.98 7.74
CA VAL A 328 4.57 9.25 6.64
C VAL A 328 5.95 9.84 6.33
N GLY A 329 6.07 11.17 6.26
CA GLY A 329 7.33 11.86 6.03
C GLY A 329 8.37 11.56 7.12
N ALA A 330 7.96 11.64 8.39
CA ALA A 330 8.81 11.28 9.52
C ALA A 330 9.25 9.81 9.45
N ALA A 331 8.31 8.87 9.27
CA ALA A 331 8.61 7.46 9.14
C ALA A 331 9.54 7.15 7.95
N ALA A 332 9.36 7.83 6.82
CA ALA A 332 10.24 7.68 5.67
C ALA A 332 11.67 8.12 5.99
N GLN A 333 11.84 9.22 6.73
CA GLN A 333 13.16 9.69 7.14
C GLN A 333 13.81 8.84 8.25
N LEU A 334 13.03 8.21 9.12
CA LEU A 334 13.55 7.34 10.17
C LEU A 334 13.86 5.91 9.70
N TRP A 335 12.99 5.32 8.88
CA TRP A 335 13.04 3.88 8.57
C TRP A 335 13.31 3.53 7.11
N LEU A 336 13.22 4.49 6.19
CA LEU A 336 13.50 4.27 4.75
C LEU A 336 14.79 4.95 4.29
N LYS A 337 15.62 5.46 5.21
CA LYS A 337 16.99 5.89 4.86
C LYS A 337 17.77 4.68 4.32
N PRO A 338 18.49 4.83 3.20
CA PRO A 338 19.44 3.82 2.76
C PRO A 338 20.38 3.48 3.91
N ASP A 339 20.59 2.20 4.20
CA ASP A 339 21.68 1.80 5.09
C ASP A 339 22.97 2.42 4.54
N GLN A 340 23.74 3.03 5.44
CA GLN A 340 24.90 3.84 5.13
C GLN A 340 25.92 3.11 4.23
N PRO A 341 26.73 3.86 3.45
CA PRO A 341 27.81 3.26 2.66
C PRO A 341 28.65 2.39 3.59
N VAL A 342 28.73 1.10 3.29
CA VAL A 342 29.66 0.18 3.94
C VAL A 342 31.04 0.76 3.71
N ASN A 343 31.67 1.20 4.80
CA ASN A 343 32.99 1.79 4.78
C ASN A 343 33.97 0.73 4.27
N SER A 344 34.67 1.01 3.17
CA SER A 344 35.51 0.05 2.44
C SER A 344 36.80 -0.37 3.18
N GLN A 345 36.84 -0.26 4.51
CA GLN A 345 38.05 -0.46 5.31
C GLN A 345 38.05 -1.73 6.17
N ASP A 346 36.95 -2.49 6.27
CA ASP A 346 36.89 -3.69 7.13
C ASP A 346 36.86 -5.00 6.33
N VAL A 347 37.71 -5.14 5.31
CA VAL A 347 38.03 -6.45 4.72
C VAL A 347 39.54 -6.59 4.60
N GLU A 348 40.13 -7.08 5.69
CA GLU A 348 41.52 -7.52 5.74
C GLU A 348 41.66 -8.78 4.87
N VAL A 349 42.28 -8.61 3.70
CA VAL A 349 42.57 -9.68 2.75
C VAL A 349 43.74 -10.51 3.30
N THR A 350 43.46 -11.61 3.99
CA THR A 350 44.47 -12.65 4.21
C THR A 350 44.56 -13.51 2.96
N ASN A 351 45.51 -13.18 2.08
CA ASN A 351 45.98 -14.08 1.04
C ASN A 351 46.82 -15.21 1.68
N GLY A 352 46.44 -16.46 1.43
CA GLY A 352 47.18 -17.63 1.86
C GLY A 352 46.82 -18.85 1.01
N THR A 353 47.58 -19.04 -0.06
CA THR A 353 47.70 -20.29 -0.81
C THR A 353 48.34 -21.37 0.06
N ASP A 354 47.73 -22.55 0.16
CA ASP A 354 48.37 -23.86 -0.11
C ASP A 354 47.47 -25.01 0.34
N GLY A 355 47.41 -26.05 -0.49
CA GLY A 355 46.48 -27.17 -0.36
C GLY A 355 46.91 -28.26 0.62
N THR A 356 45.95 -29.10 1.00
CA THR A 356 45.97 -30.58 1.12
C THR A 356 44.64 -31.02 1.78
N PRO A 357 43.97 -32.11 1.35
CA PRO A 357 42.67 -32.50 1.91
C PRO A 357 42.75 -33.50 3.09
N ALA A 358 41.68 -33.49 3.90
CA ALA A 358 41.18 -34.48 4.89
C ALA A 358 41.68 -34.34 6.36
N PRO A 359 40.97 -34.89 7.39
CA PRO A 359 39.75 -35.71 7.36
C PRO A 359 38.60 -35.29 8.32
N SER A 360 37.48 -35.97 8.16
CA SER A 360 36.28 -36.07 9.00
C SER A 360 36.54 -36.29 10.50
N GLN A 361 35.75 -35.65 11.36
CA GLN A 361 35.40 -36.18 12.69
C GLN A 361 33.92 -35.90 13.02
N ASP A 362 33.22 -37.00 13.31
CA ASP A 362 31.89 -37.10 13.90
C ASP A 362 31.83 -36.47 15.29
N ALA A 363 30.69 -35.85 15.61
CA ALA A 363 30.09 -35.89 16.95
C ALA A 363 28.64 -35.38 16.94
N THR A 364 27.69 -36.29 16.80
CA THR A 364 26.36 -36.26 17.47
C THR A 364 26.48 -36.99 18.82
N PRO A 365 25.65 -36.77 19.86
CA PRO A 365 24.19 -36.79 19.71
C PRO A 365 23.28 -35.97 20.67
N THR A 366 22.03 -35.87 20.20
CA THR A 366 20.73 -35.88 20.91
C THR A 366 20.31 -34.73 21.83
N ALA A 367 19.25 -34.02 21.42
CA ALA A 367 17.97 -34.08 22.16
C ALA A 367 16.80 -33.94 21.17
N ASP A 368 16.04 -35.01 21.08
CA ASP A 368 14.85 -35.25 20.29
C ASP A 368 13.63 -34.60 20.95
N LEU A 369 12.89 -33.77 20.19
CA LEU A 369 11.46 -33.55 20.39
C LEU A 369 10.81 -33.52 19.00
N GLY A 370 10.73 -34.70 18.39
CA GLY A 370 9.87 -34.97 17.26
C GLY A 370 8.41 -34.62 17.56
N GLY A 371 7.74 -34.08 16.54
CA GLY A 371 6.30 -33.83 16.66
C GLY A 371 5.59 -33.08 15.54
N PHE A 372 6.23 -32.64 14.44
CA PHE A 372 5.50 -32.08 13.27
C PHE A 372 6.32 -32.23 11.97
N ALA A 373 6.62 -33.47 11.58
CA ALA A 373 7.30 -33.76 10.31
C ALA A 373 6.36 -34.55 9.38
N SER A 374 5.50 -33.83 8.65
CA SER A 374 4.89 -34.27 7.39
C SER A 374 4.14 -33.11 6.73
N ALA A 375 4.89 -32.11 6.23
CA ALA A 375 4.37 -31.12 5.25
C ALA A 375 5.47 -30.35 4.48
N VAL A 376 6.76 -30.70 4.62
CA VAL A 376 7.86 -29.96 3.98
C VAL A 376 8.62 -30.86 3.01
N ALA A 377 7.92 -31.35 1.99
CA ALA A 377 8.51 -32.17 0.92
C ALA A 377 8.24 -31.60 -0.49
N VAL A 378 8.09 -30.27 -0.62
CA VAL A 378 7.90 -29.58 -1.91
C VAL A 378 8.86 -28.39 -2.10
N LEU A 379 9.93 -28.29 -1.28
CA LEU A 379 10.91 -27.20 -1.36
C LEU A 379 12.23 -27.57 -2.05
N ASP A 380 12.25 -28.65 -2.84
CA ASP A 380 13.44 -29.00 -3.62
C ASP A 380 13.16 -28.87 -5.12
N ARG A 381 13.31 -27.64 -5.64
CA ARG A 381 13.63 -27.41 -7.05
C ARG A 381 15.05 -26.85 -7.08
N PRO A 382 15.89 -27.30 -8.03
CA PRO A 382 17.30 -26.98 -8.01
C PRO A 382 17.45 -25.46 -8.17
N LEU A 383 17.94 -24.82 -7.11
CA LEU A 383 18.70 -23.59 -7.24
C LEU A 383 19.84 -23.91 -8.20
N VAL A 384 19.93 -23.16 -9.30
CA VAL A 384 21.13 -23.16 -10.13
C VAL A 384 22.30 -22.90 -9.18
N ALA A 385 23.23 -23.85 -9.10
CA ALA A 385 24.46 -23.69 -8.35
C ALA A 385 25.23 -22.52 -8.97
N VAL A 386 25.08 -21.33 -8.37
CA VAL A 386 25.90 -20.18 -8.70
C VAL A 386 27.25 -20.45 -8.04
N GLY A 387 28.21 -20.94 -8.83
CA GLY A 387 29.61 -20.95 -8.44
C GLY A 387 30.03 -19.54 -8.03
N ALA A 388 30.91 -19.44 -7.04
CA ALA A 388 31.30 -18.20 -6.38
C ALA A 388 31.58 -17.06 -7.38
N THR A 389 30.58 -16.20 -7.60
CA THR A 389 30.67 -14.99 -8.41
C THR A 389 31.29 -13.89 -7.56
N ALA A 390 32.24 -13.14 -8.13
CA ALA A 390 32.79 -11.95 -7.50
C ALA A 390 31.65 -11.02 -7.05
N LYS A 391 31.76 -10.44 -5.84
CA LYS A 391 30.79 -9.47 -5.33
C LYS A 391 31.38 -8.07 -5.49
N LYS A 392 30.74 -7.22 -6.29
CA LYS A 392 30.97 -5.76 -6.27
C LYS A 392 29.88 -5.13 -5.42
N ASP A 393 30.24 -4.58 -4.26
CA ASP A 393 29.36 -3.78 -3.40
C ASP A 393 27.99 -4.41 -3.04
N GLY A 394 27.94 -5.74 -2.89
CA GLY A 394 26.75 -6.52 -2.55
C GLY A 394 25.94 -7.06 -3.74
N LEU A 395 26.33 -6.75 -4.97
CA LEU A 395 25.73 -7.27 -6.20
C LEU A 395 26.40 -8.58 -6.63
N ALA A 396 25.62 -9.51 -7.16
CA ALA A 396 26.13 -10.75 -7.74
C ALA A 396 26.64 -10.48 -9.16
N ASP A 397 27.90 -10.75 -9.44
CA ASP A 397 28.41 -10.69 -10.83
C ASP A 397 27.80 -11.81 -11.67
N LEU A 398 27.06 -11.47 -12.73
CA LEU A 398 26.45 -12.45 -13.64
C LEU A 398 27.27 -12.63 -14.93
N GLY A 399 28.43 -11.96 -15.05
CA GLY A 399 29.23 -11.91 -16.26
C GLY A 399 28.73 -10.89 -17.28
N ASP A 400 29.58 -10.56 -18.26
CA ASP A 400 29.25 -9.69 -19.40
C ASP A 400 28.73 -8.28 -19.02
N GLY A 401 29.23 -7.71 -17.91
CA GLY A 401 28.79 -6.40 -17.42
C GLY A 401 27.37 -6.42 -16.83
N ARG A 402 26.87 -7.60 -16.43
CA ARG A 402 25.56 -7.77 -15.80
C ARG A 402 25.72 -8.02 -14.31
N TRP A 403 24.96 -7.27 -13.51
CA TRP A 403 25.00 -7.31 -12.06
C TRP A 403 23.63 -7.71 -11.52
N GLY A 404 23.57 -8.83 -10.81
CA GLY A 404 22.37 -9.40 -10.22
C GLY A 404 22.05 -8.82 -8.84
N MET A 405 20.75 -8.58 -8.63
CA MET A 405 20.18 -8.09 -7.39
C MET A 405 18.87 -8.82 -7.08
N ASP A 406 18.73 -9.34 -5.86
CA ASP A 406 17.52 -10.03 -5.41
C ASP A 406 16.75 -9.17 -4.39
N THR A 407 15.48 -8.90 -4.69
CA THR A 407 14.54 -8.18 -3.81
C THR A 407 13.24 -8.98 -3.58
N LEU A 408 13.29 -10.30 -3.76
CA LEU A 408 12.16 -11.18 -3.48
C LEU A 408 11.72 -11.11 -2.01
N GLY A 409 10.41 -11.04 -1.79
CA GLY A 409 9.81 -10.85 -0.47
C GLY A 409 9.85 -9.40 0.04
N ALA A 410 10.57 -8.50 -0.63
CA ALA A 410 10.65 -7.11 -0.23
C ALA A 410 9.33 -6.36 -0.50
N VAL A 411 8.94 -5.52 0.45
CA VAL A 411 7.74 -4.69 0.35
C VAL A 411 8.09 -3.34 -0.28
N CYS A 412 7.23 -2.81 -1.13
CA CYS A 412 7.44 -1.49 -1.69
C CYS A 412 7.53 -0.41 -0.59
N PRO A 413 8.56 0.47 -0.61
CA PRO A 413 9.33 0.91 -1.77
C PRO A 413 10.69 0.24 -1.97
N PHE A 414 11.06 -0.73 -1.12
CA PHE A 414 12.43 -1.23 -1.03
C PHE A 414 13.01 -1.69 -2.38
N PRO A 415 12.29 -2.46 -3.24
CA PRO A 415 12.82 -2.83 -4.55
C PRO A 415 13.28 -1.66 -5.42
N LEU A 416 12.55 -0.53 -5.42
CA LEU A 416 12.91 0.64 -6.22
C LEU A 416 14.06 1.44 -5.59
N ILE A 417 14.05 1.59 -4.26
CA ILE A 417 15.09 2.35 -3.56
C ILE A 417 16.44 1.64 -3.71
N GLU A 418 16.44 0.33 -3.50
CA GLU A 418 17.65 -0.46 -3.60
C GLU A 418 18.14 -0.56 -5.04
N ALA A 419 17.24 -0.65 -6.04
CA ALA A 419 17.60 -0.56 -7.45
C ALA A 419 18.27 0.79 -7.81
N LYS A 420 17.73 1.92 -7.31
CA LYS A 420 18.34 3.26 -7.48
C LYS A 420 19.73 3.36 -6.85
N ASN A 421 19.93 2.73 -5.70
CA ASN A 421 21.23 2.70 -5.04
C ASN A 421 22.21 1.79 -5.80
N ALA A 422 21.74 0.64 -6.28
CA ALA A 422 22.53 -0.33 -7.01
C ALA A 422 22.97 0.18 -8.38
N ILE A 423 22.09 0.83 -9.15
CA ILE A 423 22.45 1.37 -10.47
C ILE A 423 23.58 2.41 -10.36
N GLY A 424 23.65 3.15 -9.25
CA GLY A 424 24.73 4.11 -9.00
C GLY A 424 26.11 3.47 -8.84
N LYS A 425 26.17 2.17 -8.54
CA LYS A 425 27.41 1.41 -8.27
C LYS A 425 27.96 0.66 -9.48
N ILE A 426 27.17 0.49 -10.54
CA ILE A 426 27.59 -0.22 -11.77
C ILE A 426 28.07 0.75 -12.84
N ASP A 427 28.88 0.33 -13.80
CA ASP A 427 29.45 1.27 -14.78
C ASP A 427 28.43 1.69 -15.85
N VAL A 428 28.63 2.82 -16.52
CA VAL A 428 27.72 3.28 -17.58
C VAL A 428 27.76 2.29 -18.74
N GLY A 429 26.60 1.79 -19.15
CA GLY A 429 26.48 0.73 -20.16
C GLY A 429 26.34 -0.69 -19.58
N ASP A 430 26.66 -0.90 -18.31
CA ASP A 430 26.40 -2.16 -17.60
C ASP A 430 24.90 -2.34 -17.30
N GLU A 431 24.48 -3.58 -17.07
CA GLU A 431 23.10 -3.92 -16.73
C GLU A 431 22.93 -4.30 -15.26
N LEU A 432 21.89 -3.77 -14.64
CA LEU A 432 21.38 -4.25 -13.35
C LEU A 432 20.19 -5.19 -13.59
N VAL A 433 20.35 -6.46 -13.22
CA VAL A 433 19.30 -7.49 -13.29
C VAL A 433 18.64 -7.62 -11.92
N ILE A 434 17.36 -7.30 -11.85
CA ILE A 434 16.61 -7.23 -10.58
C ILE A 434 15.53 -8.32 -10.58
N ASP A 435 15.66 -9.28 -9.66
CA ASP A 435 14.60 -10.22 -9.31
C ASP A 435 13.69 -9.60 -8.23
N PHE A 436 12.37 -9.60 -8.47
CA PHE A 436 11.41 -9.02 -7.52
C PHE A 436 10.02 -9.66 -7.61
N ASP A 437 9.26 -9.57 -6.53
CA ASP A 437 7.88 -10.05 -6.43
C ASP A 437 6.89 -8.99 -5.89
N CYS A 438 7.34 -7.75 -5.67
CA CYS A 438 6.42 -6.63 -5.40
C CYS A 438 5.67 -6.26 -6.68
N THR A 439 4.35 -6.46 -6.71
CA THR A 439 3.51 -6.12 -7.87
C THR A 439 3.68 -4.66 -8.29
N GLN A 440 3.76 -3.73 -7.34
CA GLN A 440 3.97 -2.31 -7.64
C GLN A 440 5.30 -2.00 -8.33
N ALA A 441 6.33 -2.81 -8.14
CA ALA A 441 7.64 -2.60 -8.76
C ALA A 441 7.60 -2.83 -10.28
N THR A 442 6.66 -3.64 -10.80
CA THR A 442 6.46 -3.82 -12.26
C THR A 442 5.99 -2.54 -12.98
N ASP A 443 5.57 -1.52 -12.24
CA ASP A 443 5.23 -0.19 -12.79
C ASP A 443 6.23 0.87 -12.33
N ALA A 444 6.74 0.77 -11.10
CA ALA A 444 7.66 1.75 -10.53
C ALA A 444 9.07 1.69 -11.13
N ILE A 445 9.64 0.49 -11.35
CA ILE A 445 11.01 0.33 -11.88
C ILE A 445 11.09 0.73 -13.36
N PRO A 446 10.23 0.24 -14.29
CA PRO A 446 10.28 0.67 -15.69
C PRO A 446 10.05 2.18 -15.86
N ARG A 447 9.14 2.76 -15.06
CA ARG A 447 8.90 4.20 -15.09
C ARG A 447 10.11 4.99 -14.64
N TRP A 448 10.74 4.56 -13.54
CA TRP A 448 11.95 5.19 -13.05
C TRP A 448 13.06 5.12 -14.09
N ALA A 449 13.31 3.95 -14.68
CA ALA A 449 14.29 3.79 -15.75
C ALA A 449 14.03 4.77 -16.91
N ALA A 450 12.79 4.82 -17.41
CA ALA A 450 12.41 5.74 -18.49
C ALA A 450 12.53 7.22 -18.12
N THR A 451 12.29 7.58 -16.85
CA THR A 451 12.36 8.98 -16.36
C THR A 451 13.79 9.45 -16.15
N ASP A 452 14.66 8.57 -15.65
CA ASP A 452 16.05 8.87 -15.31
C ASP A 452 17.01 8.52 -16.47
N GLY A 453 16.48 8.19 -17.66
CA GLY A 453 17.28 7.96 -18.88
C GLY A 453 17.99 6.60 -18.95
N HIS A 454 17.55 5.63 -18.16
CA HIS A 454 18.03 4.25 -18.23
C HIS A 454 17.20 3.43 -19.21
N GLU A 455 17.84 2.46 -19.87
CA GLU A 455 17.19 1.59 -20.86
C GLU A 455 16.77 0.28 -20.19
N VAL A 456 15.53 -0.16 -20.40
CA VAL A 456 15.08 -1.48 -19.95
C VAL A 456 15.30 -2.46 -21.09
N THR A 457 16.31 -3.32 -20.96
CA THR A 457 16.72 -4.28 -21.99
C THR A 457 15.94 -5.59 -21.91
N GLN A 458 15.48 -5.97 -20.72
CA GLN A 458 14.68 -7.17 -20.49
C GLN A 458 13.59 -6.88 -19.45
N PHE A 459 12.36 -7.34 -19.70
CA PHE A 459 11.30 -7.35 -18.69
C PHE A 459 10.38 -8.55 -18.87
N GLU A 460 10.49 -9.52 -17.95
CA GLU A 460 9.82 -10.80 -18.06
C GLU A 460 9.17 -11.22 -16.73
N ALA A 461 8.06 -11.94 -16.81
CA ALA A 461 7.43 -12.58 -15.66
C ALA A 461 8.01 -13.98 -15.45
N ARG A 462 8.52 -14.25 -14.24
CA ARG A 462 9.19 -15.48 -13.83
C ARG A 462 8.30 -16.25 -12.83
N GLY A 463 7.66 -17.32 -13.30
CA GLY A 463 6.74 -18.12 -12.49
C GLY A 463 5.50 -17.35 -12.04
N ASP A 464 4.94 -17.72 -10.89
CA ASP A 464 3.78 -17.08 -10.30
C ASP A 464 4.20 -15.82 -9.50
N ALA A 465 3.64 -14.66 -9.87
CA ALA A 465 3.85 -13.37 -9.22
C ALA A 465 5.32 -12.98 -8.97
N GLY A 466 6.23 -13.40 -9.84
CA GLY A 466 7.65 -13.00 -9.85
C GLY A 466 8.02 -12.35 -11.17
N TRP A 467 8.97 -11.42 -11.14
CA TRP A 467 9.44 -10.69 -12.31
C TRP A 467 10.95 -10.51 -12.28
N VAL A 468 11.52 -10.44 -13.48
CA VAL A 468 12.90 -10.04 -13.71
C VAL A 468 12.89 -8.84 -14.63
N ILE A 469 13.64 -7.80 -14.25
CA ILE A 469 13.88 -6.64 -15.10
C ILE A 469 15.37 -6.38 -15.18
N ALA A 470 15.89 -6.23 -16.40
CA ALA A 470 17.24 -5.77 -16.66
C ALA A 470 17.20 -4.30 -17.05
N VAL A 471 17.93 -3.47 -16.31
CA VAL A 471 18.03 -2.02 -16.52
C VAL A 471 19.48 -1.70 -16.84
N LYS A 472 19.74 -1.26 -18.06
CA LYS A 472 21.03 -0.77 -18.51
C LYS A 472 21.25 0.65 -18.03
N ARG A 473 22.37 0.90 -17.36
CA ARG A 473 22.72 2.22 -16.81
C ARG A 473 22.92 3.21 -17.96
N GLY A 474 22.01 4.18 -18.04
CA GLY A 474 22.14 5.38 -18.86
C GLY A 474 23.11 6.40 -18.27
N HIS A 475 23.36 7.47 -19.04
CA HIS A 475 24.31 8.54 -18.70
C HIS A 475 23.95 9.33 -17.44
#